data_AF-I1MQK2-F1
#
_entry.id   AF-I1MQK2-F1
#
_cell.length_a   1.000
_cell.length_b   1.000
_cell.length_c   1.000
_cell.angle_alpha   90.00
_cell.angle_beta   90.00
_cell.angle_gamma   90.00
#
_symmetry.space_group_name_H-M   'P 1'
#
loop_
_entity.id
_entity.type
_entity.pdbx_description
1 polymer ?
#
loop_
_entity_poly.entity_id
_entity_poly.type
_entity_poly.pdbx_seq_one_letter_code
_entity_poly.pdbx_strand_id
1 'polypeptide(L)'
;MELCKPDLEERMKVLAMSTTEEEEMGDTFAERAETYYQKRPQLLSLLQDLYNGYITLSDRYIQTLAKHKHHSRHSSQVSTVDEGFSDQEEASGVSHSDSDIESSISYQHPPPMMMMPIGLPRSSSMLLDVDAIYAELVMRNVEYDLLVHEVGVMERRYCESSRKSELQKSLLEVLESERIVLLNENASLSYRVNTLVEENKELASESVFIKRKAGELAKCVLKMREDHRVYLLHRKIEDLQAQIHGLEKRNKEYYEKLLRRDVQEDVGKKGVALEVCVQLDKHKRFKWKDGNTSGKKFHGKKSPSLWKKLKNMDLLLCGANPTCA
;
A
#
# COMPACT_ATOMS: atom_id res chain seq x y z
N MET A 1 -27.69 -6.91 36.03
CA MET A 1 -27.83 -7.44 34.67
C MET A 1 -27.44 -8.90 34.70
N GLU A 2 -28.41 -9.81 34.67
CA GLU A 2 -28.14 -11.21 34.37
C GLU A 2 -27.80 -11.29 32.88
N LEU A 3 -26.50 -11.37 32.55
CA LEU A 3 -26.12 -11.86 31.22
C LEU A 3 -26.62 -13.30 31.13
N CYS A 4 -27.67 -13.51 30.34
CA CYS A 4 -28.21 -14.83 30.06
C CYS A 4 -27.10 -15.69 29.44
N LYS A 5 -26.65 -16.71 30.17
CA LYS A 5 -25.76 -17.79 29.67
C LYS A 5 -26.05 -18.27 28.24
N PRO A 6 -27.32 -18.43 27.79
CA PRO A 6 -27.58 -18.87 26.41
C PRO A 6 -27.10 -17.89 25.33
N ASP A 7 -27.12 -16.58 25.58
CA ASP A 7 -26.74 -15.56 24.59
C ASP A 7 -25.21 -15.54 24.34
N LEU A 8 -24.41 -15.79 25.39
CA LEU A 8 -22.96 -15.91 25.26
C LEU A 8 -22.57 -17.21 24.52
N GLU A 9 -23.23 -18.32 24.84
CA GLU A 9 -22.97 -19.61 24.22
C GLU A 9 -23.34 -19.60 22.73
N GLU A 10 -24.44 -18.93 22.38
CA GLU A 10 -24.84 -18.72 20.98
C GLU A 10 -23.82 -17.85 20.23
N ARG A 11 -23.36 -16.75 20.83
CA ARG A 11 -22.31 -15.90 20.23
C ARG A 11 -20.97 -16.61 20.07
N MET A 12 -20.58 -17.44 21.03
CA MET A 12 -19.38 -18.29 20.93
C MET A 12 -19.51 -19.30 19.77
N LYS A 13 -20.68 -19.90 19.62
CA LYS A 13 -20.96 -20.87 18.56
C LYS A 13 -20.96 -20.23 17.17
N VAL A 14 -21.56 -19.05 17.02
CA VAL A 14 -21.55 -18.27 15.76
C VAL A 14 -20.12 -17.93 15.36
N LEU A 15 -19.29 -17.46 16.31
CA LEU A 15 -17.89 -17.15 16.05
C LEU A 15 -17.09 -18.41 15.66
N ALA A 16 -17.26 -19.51 16.38
CA ALA A 16 -16.59 -20.78 16.09
C ALA A 16 -16.95 -21.34 14.70
N MET A 17 -18.24 -21.28 14.32
CA MET A 17 -18.70 -21.72 13.00
C MET A 17 -18.12 -20.84 11.89
N SER A 18 -18.10 -19.52 12.09
CA SER A 18 -17.53 -18.57 11.12
C SER A 18 -16.02 -18.74 10.91
N THR A 19 -15.26 -19.19 11.92
CA THR A 19 -13.83 -19.47 11.76
C THR A 19 -13.57 -20.69 10.87
N THR A 20 -14.34 -21.77 11.00
CA THR A 20 -14.16 -23.00 10.21
C THR A 20 -14.53 -22.86 8.74
N GLU A 21 -15.54 -22.04 8.40
CA GLU A 21 -16.02 -21.93 7.01
C GLU A 21 -15.18 -20.96 6.15
N GLU A 22 -14.43 -20.06 6.79
CA GLU A 22 -13.70 -18.99 6.08
C GLU A 22 -12.17 -19.18 6.06
N GLU A 23 -11.63 -20.06 6.91
CA GLU A 23 -10.20 -20.42 6.87
C GLU A 23 -9.78 -21.12 5.56
N GLU A 24 -10.74 -21.67 4.80
CA GLU A 24 -10.51 -22.23 3.47
C GLU A 24 -10.66 -21.21 2.32
N MET A 25 -11.09 -19.97 2.59
CA MET A 25 -11.51 -19.04 1.52
C MET A 25 -10.42 -18.04 1.07
N GLY A 26 -9.23 -18.07 1.70
CA GLY A 26 -8.11 -17.20 1.36
C GLY A 26 -6.88 -17.97 0.88
N ASP A 27 -6.71 -18.05 -0.44
CA ASP A 27 -5.52 -18.67 -1.07
C ASP A 27 -4.24 -17.88 -0.76
N THR A 28 -4.39 -16.58 -0.45
CA THR A 28 -3.26 -15.67 -0.20
C THR A 28 -3.16 -15.25 1.28
N PHE A 29 -1.94 -15.05 1.78
CA PHE A 29 -1.69 -14.51 3.12
C PHE A 29 -2.41 -13.18 3.39
N ALA A 30 -2.48 -12.29 2.39
CA ALA A 30 -3.15 -11.00 2.49
C ALA A 30 -4.66 -11.15 2.78
N GLU A 31 -5.34 -12.07 2.07
CA GLU A 31 -6.76 -12.36 2.27
C GLU A 31 -7.00 -12.93 3.68
N ARG A 32 -6.16 -13.88 4.13
CA ARG A 32 -6.25 -14.40 5.51
C ARG A 32 -6.07 -13.30 6.57
N ALA A 33 -5.13 -12.38 6.35
CA ALA A 33 -4.93 -11.25 7.25
C ALA A 33 -6.14 -10.30 7.25
N GLU A 34 -6.71 -10.02 6.09
CA GLU A 34 -7.91 -9.20 5.95
C GLU A 34 -9.11 -9.81 6.68
N THR A 35 -9.40 -11.09 6.48
CA THR A 35 -10.45 -11.82 7.21
C THR A 35 -10.24 -11.78 8.72
N TYR A 36 -9.00 -11.94 9.19
CA TYR A 36 -8.68 -11.83 10.62
C TYR A 36 -9.00 -10.43 11.17
N TYR A 37 -8.57 -9.36 10.49
CA TYR A 37 -8.82 -8.00 10.95
C TYR A 37 -10.30 -7.61 10.90
N GLN A 38 -11.06 -8.15 9.95
CA GLN A 38 -12.52 -7.98 9.89
C GLN A 38 -13.25 -8.66 11.07
N LYS A 39 -12.75 -9.80 11.56
CA LYS A 39 -13.32 -10.56 12.71
C LYS A 39 -12.85 -10.08 14.08
N ARG A 40 -11.79 -9.29 14.14
CA ARG A 40 -11.18 -8.80 15.38
C ARG A 40 -12.16 -8.07 16.30
N PRO A 41 -13.06 -7.18 15.83
CA PRO A 41 -14.02 -6.50 16.70
C PRO A 41 -14.98 -7.45 17.43
N GLN A 42 -15.48 -8.48 16.74
CA GLN A 42 -16.41 -9.46 17.30
C GLN A 42 -15.69 -10.34 18.34
N LEU A 43 -14.43 -10.72 18.08
CA LEU A 43 -13.61 -11.47 19.03
C LEU A 43 -13.31 -10.66 20.30
N LEU A 44 -12.99 -9.36 20.15
CA LEU A 44 -12.77 -8.46 21.29
C LEU A 44 -14.04 -8.28 22.13
N SER A 45 -15.20 -8.16 21.49
CA SER A 45 -16.49 -8.10 22.18
C SER A 45 -16.74 -9.37 23.00
N LEU A 46 -16.52 -10.55 22.42
CA LEU A 46 -16.69 -11.83 23.12
C LEU A 46 -15.74 -11.94 24.32
N LEU A 47 -14.48 -11.53 24.15
CA LEU A 47 -13.49 -11.55 25.22
C LEU A 47 -13.89 -10.62 26.38
N GLN A 48 -14.41 -9.44 26.06
CA GLN A 48 -14.91 -8.49 27.05
C GLN A 48 -16.10 -9.08 27.83
N ASP A 49 -17.02 -9.76 27.16
CA ASP A 49 -18.17 -10.40 27.82
C ASP A 49 -17.75 -11.57 28.70
N LEU A 50 -16.78 -12.38 28.27
CA LEU A 50 -16.18 -13.44 29.09
C LEU A 50 -15.49 -12.88 30.33
N TYR A 51 -14.72 -11.81 30.16
CA TYR A 51 -14.04 -11.12 31.26
C TYR A 51 -15.05 -10.57 32.27
N ASN A 52 -16.07 -9.84 31.79
CA ASN A 52 -17.14 -9.31 32.65
C ASN A 52 -17.90 -10.44 33.37
N GLY A 53 -18.16 -11.54 32.67
CA GLY A 53 -18.79 -12.74 33.24
C GLY A 53 -17.93 -13.38 34.34
N TYR A 54 -16.61 -13.46 34.13
CA TYR A 54 -15.65 -13.93 35.12
C TYR A 54 -15.61 -13.03 36.35
N ILE A 55 -15.50 -11.71 36.18
CA ILE A 55 -15.52 -10.74 37.29
C ILE A 55 -16.82 -10.86 38.08
N THR A 56 -17.96 -10.90 37.40
CA THR A 56 -19.28 -11.04 38.05
C THR A 56 -19.43 -12.38 38.80
N LEU A 57 -18.83 -13.46 38.29
CA LEU A 57 -18.82 -14.76 38.97
C LEU A 57 -17.91 -14.74 40.20
N SER A 58 -16.72 -14.16 40.07
CA SER A 58 -15.75 -13.97 41.15
C SER A 58 -16.34 -13.12 42.27
N ASP A 59 -16.99 -11.99 41.95
CA ASP A 59 -17.65 -11.14 42.94
C ASP A 59 -18.77 -11.89 43.69
N ARG A 60 -19.59 -12.67 42.97
CA ARG A 60 -20.63 -13.50 43.62
C ARG A 60 -20.04 -14.59 44.51
N TYR A 61 -18.93 -15.20 44.09
CA TYR A 61 -18.22 -16.19 44.89
C TYR A 61 -17.66 -15.57 46.18
N ILE A 62 -16.98 -14.42 46.07
CA ILE A 62 -16.46 -13.65 47.21
C ILE A 62 -17.61 -13.22 48.14
N GLN A 63 -18.71 -12.71 47.60
CA GLN A 63 -19.89 -12.35 48.39
C GLN A 63 -20.51 -13.55 49.11
N THR A 64 -20.51 -14.73 48.49
CA THR A 64 -21.06 -15.96 49.10
C THR A 64 -20.16 -16.47 50.24
N LEU A 65 -18.83 -16.40 50.05
CA LEU A 65 -17.86 -16.68 51.11
C LEU A 65 -17.99 -15.69 52.29
N ALA A 66 -18.22 -14.41 52.01
CA ALA A 66 -18.46 -13.41 53.05
C ALA A 66 -19.78 -13.67 53.79
N LYS A 67 -20.88 -13.97 53.08
CA LYS A 67 -22.18 -14.29 53.71
C LYS A 67 -22.10 -15.52 54.63
N HIS A 68 -21.29 -16.53 54.30
CA HIS A 68 -21.05 -17.68 55.17
C HIS A 68 -20.22 -17.35 56.42
N LYS A 69 -19.41 -16.28 56.41
CA LYS A 69 -18.72 -15.77 57.62
C LYS A 69 -19.60 -14.88 58.49
N HIS A 70 -20.65 -14.26 57.94
CA HIS A 70 -21.44 -13.24 58.63
C HIS A 70 -22.71 -13.72 59.35
N HIS A 71 -22.98 -15.03 59.42
CA HIS A 71 -23.95 -15.58 60.40
C HIS A 71 -23.37 -15.73 61.81
N SER A 72 -22.10 -15.37 62.02
CA SER A 72 -21.51 -15.20 63.34
C SER A 72 -21.10 -13.72 63.50
N ARG A 73 -21.77 -13.03 64.42
CA ARG A 73 -21.54 -11.64 64.86
C ARG A 73 -22.19 -10.55 64.02
N HIS A 74 -23.43 -10.24 64.41
CA HIS A 74 -23.85 -8.86 64.63
C HIS A 74 -22.75 -8.04 65.34
N SER A 75 -22.46 -6.83 64.85
CA SER A 75 -22.21 -5.59 65.64
C SER A 75 -21.09 -4.70 65.05
N SER A 76 -21.38 -3.38 65.01
CA SER A 76 -20.59 -2.20 64.57
C SER A 76 -20.35 -2.08 63.06
N GLN A 77 -20.89 -1.14 62.27
CA GLN A 77 -21.18 0.31 62.39
C GLN A 77 -19.98 1.21 62.69
N VAL A 78 -19.33 1.72 61.64
CA VAL A 78 -18.60 3.02 61.53
C VAL A 78 -18.61 3.39 60.01
N SER A 79 -19.50 4.28 59.53
CA SER A 79 -19.27 5.71 59.24
C SER A 79 -18.23 5.96 58.12
N THR A 80 -18.63 6.12 56.86
CA THR A 80 -18.93 7.40 56.13
C THR A 80 -17.80 8.44 56.15
N VAL A 81 -17.01 8.48 55.07
CA VAL A 81 -16.44 9.74 54.54
C VAL A 81 -16.66 9.74 53.04
N ASP A 82 -17.48 10.71 52.64
CA ASP A 82 -17.84 11.14 51.30
C ASP A 82 -16.83 12.21 50.90
N GLU A 83 -16.17 12.11 49.75
CA GLU A 83 -15.38 13.20 49.18
C GLU A 83 -15.44 13.09 47.64
N GLY A 84 -16.45 13.73 47.06
CA GLY A 84 -16.51 14.00 45.65
C GLY A 84 -15.75 15.29 45.31
N PHE A 85 -14.93 15.25 44.27
CA PHE A 85 -14.54 16.45 43.52
C PHE A 85 -14.52 16.13 42.03
N SER A 86 -15.38 16.86 41.32
CA SER A 86 -15.61 16.85 39.87
C SER A 86 -14.41 17.28 39.03
N ASP A 87 -14.38 16.71 37.83
CA ASP A 87 -14.07 17.31 36.52
C ASP A 87 -13.25 18.62 36.49
N GLN A 88 -12.02 18.53 35.98
CA GLN A 88 -11.54 19.51 35.02
C GLN A 88 -10.49 18.91 34.07
N GLU A 89 -10.77 19.09 32.78
CA GLU A 89 -9.97 18.73 31.62
C GLU A 89 -8.65 19.52 31.53
N GLU A 90 -7.85 19.10 30.53
CA GLU A 90 -6.77 19.84 29.86
C GLU A 90 -5.33 19.66 30.42
N ALA A 91 -4.66 18.75 29.71
CA ALA A 91 -3.36 18.98 29.08
C ALA A 91 -2.06 18.79 29.90
N SER A 92 -1.21 17.96 29.27
CA SER A 92 0.25 17.92 29.37
C SER A 92 0.86 17.08 30.50
N GLY A 93 1.61 16.05 30.10
CA GLY A 93 2.62 15.44 30.97
C GLY A 93 2.85 13.96 30.73
N VAL A 94 3.49 13.61 29.60
CA VAL A 94 4.12 12.31 29.41
C VAL A 94 5.16 12.10 30.50
N SER A 95 4.94 11.14 31.40
CA SER A 95 6.00 10.46 32.14
C SER A 95 5.52 9.10 32.62
N HIS A 96 6.25 8.09 32.18
CA HIS A 96 6.28 6.68 32.61
C HIS A 96 5.72 6.39 34.01
N SER A 97 4.72 5.51 34.05
CA SER A 97 4.29 4.81 35.27
C SER A 97 4.21 3.31 34.98
N ASP A 98 5.38 2.68 34.81
CA ASP A 98 5.52 1.25 35.10
C ASP A 98 5.77 1.14 36.60
N SER A 99 4.73 0.79 37.36
CA SER A 99 4.85 0.46 38.77
C SER A 99 4.21 -0.91 39.02
N ASP A 100 5.09 -1.91 39.06
CA ASP A 100 5.04 -3.18 39.77
C ASP A 100 3.80 -3.42 40.64
N ILE A 101 2.89 -4.29 40.16
CA ILE A 101 1.75 -4.84 40.91
C ILE A 101 2.13 -6.15 41.64
N GLU A 102 3.39 -6.57 41.61
CA GLU A 102 3.81 -7.84 42.22
C GLU A 102 4.35 -7.64 43.65
N SER A 103 3.46 -7.44 44.65
CA SER A 103 3.79 -7.74 46.07
C SER A 103 2.63 -7.53 47.03
N SER A 104 2.12 -8.63 47.59
CA SER A 104 1.91 -8.87 49.04
C SER A 104 0.90 -10.00 49.26
N ILE A 105 1.28 -11.25 48.97
CA ILE A 105 0.58 -12.40 49.57
C ILE A 105 1.23 -12.65 50.94
N SER A 106 0.62 -12.07 51.98
CA SER A 106 1.00 -12.30 53.37
C SER A 106 0.39 -13.63 53.82
N TYR A 107 1.19 -14.70 53.83
CA TYR A 107 0.85 -15.93 54.54
C TYR A 107 0.97 -15.69 56.05
N GLN A 108 -0.12 -15.22 56.66
CA GLN A 108 -0.26 -15.23 58.10
C GLN A 108 -0.53 -16.67 58.56
N HIS A 109 0.53 -17.40 58.88
CA HIS A 109 0.47 -18.70 59.57
C HIS A 109 -0.40 -18.57 60.85
N PRO A 110 -1.42 -19.43 61.06
CA PRO A 110 -2.06 -19.54 62.37
C PRO A 110 -1.05 -20.19 63.34
N PRO A 111 -0.97 -19.74 64.61
CA PRO A 111 -0.08 -20.35 65.58
C PRO A 111 -0.50 -21.81 65.85
N PRO A 112 0.45 -22.74 66.06
CA PRO A 112 0.12 -24.13 66.36
C PRO A 112 -0.53 -24.18 67.76
N MET A 113 -1.83 -24.47 67.81
CA MET A 113 -2.50 -24.82 69.05
C MET A 113 -1.99 -26.18 69.53
N MET A 114 -0.93 -26.18 70.34
CA MET A 114 -0.63 -27.27 71.27
C MET A 114 -1.26 -26.93 72.62
N MET A 115 -2.46 -27.47 72.90
CA MET A 115 -3.00 -27.57 74.26
C MET A 115 -3.05 -29.05 74.65
N MET A 116 -2.11 -29.46 75.50
CA MET A 116 -2.18 -30.72 76.24
C MET A 116 -2.96 -30.48 77.54
N PRO A 117 -3.97 -31.30 77.90
CA PRO A 117 -4.54 -31.27 79.24
C PRO A 117 -3.63 -32.05 80.20
N ILE A 118 -3.09 -31.34 81.18
CA ILE A 118 -2.43 -31.93 82.35
C ILE A 118 -3.51 -32.59 83.22
N GLY A 119 -3.46 -33.93 83.31
CA GLY A 119 -4.32 -34.73 84.20
C GLY A 119 -3.74 -36.13 84.41
N LEU A 120 -2.90 -36.31 85.44
CA LEU A 120 -2.48 -37.59 86.02
C LEU A 120 -3.57 -38.06 87.05
N PRO A 121 -3.60 -39.32 87.58
CA PRO A 121 -2.63 -40.41 87.40
C PRO A 121 -3.21 -41.84 87.30
N ARG A 122 -2.63 -42.73 86.47
CA ARG A 122 -2.69 -44.20 86.73
C ARG A 122 -1.43 -44.92 86.25
N SER A 123 -0.65 -45.36 87.23
CA SER A 123 0.59 -46.14 87.13
C SER A 123 0.34 -47.54 86.54
N SER A 124 0.25 -47.65 85.21
CA SER A 124 0.47 -48.91 84.47
C SER A 124 0.67 -48.71 82.95
N SER A 125 0.84 -47.45 82.49
CA SER A 125 0.73 -47.03 81.08
C SER A 125 2.06 -46.74 80.38
N MET A 126 3.21 -46.99 81.03
CA MET A 126 4.52 -46.55 80.51
C MET A 126 4.97 -47.34 79.28
N LEU A 127 4.48 -48.58 79.08
CA LEU A 127 4.79 -49.36 77.88
C LEU A 127 3.97 -48.93 76.65
N LEU A 128 2.71 -48.49 76.84
CA LEU A 128 1.86 -47.99 75.75
C LEU A 128 2.28 -46.58 75.28
N ASP A 129 2.93 -45.81 76.16
CA ASP A 129 3.45 -44.48 75.86
C ASP A 129 4.67 -44.53 74.92
N VAL A 130 5.53 -45.55 75.10
CA VAL A 130 6.70 -45.75 74.24
C VAL A 130 6.29 -46.13 72.81
N ASP A 131 5.31 -47.01 72.63
CA ASP A 131 4.80 -47.37 71.30
C ASP A 131 4.14 -46.18 70.59
N ALA A 132 3.43 -45.31 71.34
CA ALA A 132 2.85 -44.09 70.81
C ALA A 132 3.93 -43.10 70.34
N ILE A 133 5.01 -42.93 71.12
CA ILE A 133 6.17 -42.11 70.73
C ILE A 133 6.84 -42.66 69.46
N TYR A 134 7.03 -43.98 69.36
CA TYR A 134 7.58 -44.60 68.15
C TYR A 134 6.68 -44.41 66.93
N ALA A 135 5.36 -44.57 67.08
CA ALA A 135 4.41 -44.32 66.00
C ALA A 135 4.44 -42.86 65.55
N GLU A 136 4.48 -41.91 66.49
CA GLU A 136 4.62 -40.49 66.18
C GLU A 136 5.93 -40.19 65.45
N LEU A 137 7.06 -40.74 65.89
CA LEU A 137 8.35 -40.57 65.23
C LEU A 137 8.34 -41.11 63.78
N VAL A 138 7.75 -42.31 63.57
CA VAL A 138 7.62 -42.89 62.23
C VAL A 138 6.69 -42.05 61.35
N MET A 139 5.55 -41.60 61.88
CA MET A 139 4.64 -40.70 61.15
C MET A 139 5.35 -39.40 60.78
N ARG A 140 6.09 -38.78 61.71
CA ARG A 140 6.89 -37.57 61.46
C ARG A 140 7.99 -37.77 60.43
N ASN A 141 8.65 -38.93 60.42
CA ASN A 141 9.67 -39.24 59.41
C ASN A 141 9.06 -39.37 58.01
N VAL A 142 7.91 -40.04 57.89
CA VAL A 142 7.19 -40.15 56.61
C VAL A 142 6.68 -38.79 56.13
N GLU A 143 6.14 -37.96 57.03
CA GLU A 143 5.73 -36.57 56.72
C GLU A 143 6.92 -35.75 56.21
N TYR A 144 8.09 -35.90 56.84
CA TYR A 144 9.33 -35.25 56.42
C TYR A 144 9.75 -35.69 55.00
N ASP A 145 9.75 -37.00 54.72
CA ASP A 145 10.10 -37.53 53.39
C ASP A 145 9.15 -37.03 52.29
N LEU A 146 7.84 -36.96 52.60
CA LEU A 146 6.83 -36.39 51.69
C LEU A 146 7.06 -34.90 51.43
N LEU A 147 7.35 -34.12 52.47
CA LEU A 147 7.62 -32.68 52.34
C LEU A 147 8.90 -32.41 51.53
N VAL A 148 9.95 -33.20 51.75
CA VAL A 148 11.20 -33.12 50.97
C VAL A 148 10.94 -33.40 49.49
N HIS A 149 10.15 -34.44 49.18
CA HIS A 149 9.76 -34.73 47.80
C HIS A 149 8.94 -33.59 47.17
N GLU A 150 7.96 -33.05 47.89
CA GLU A 150 7.12 -31.94 47.41
C GLU A 150 7.96 -30.68 47.12
N VAL A 151 8.89 -30.33 48.02
CA VAL A 151 9.85 -29.22 47.80
C VAL A 151 10.71 -29.50 46.57
N GLY A 152 11.22 -30.71 46.38
CA GLY A 152 12.01 -31.07 45.18
C GLY A 152 11.20 -31.07 43.88
N VAL A 153 9.88 -31.33 43.92
CA VAL A 153 9.00 -31.14 42.76
C VAL A 153 8.76 -29.66 42.49
N MET A 154 8.56 -28.86 43.54
CA MET A 154 8.34 -27.42 43.42
C MET A 154 9.58 -26.69 42.87
N GLU A 155 10.78 -27.04 43.34
CA GLU A 155 12.04 -26.49 42.84
C GLU A 155 12.23 -26.76 41.35
N ARG A 156 11.98 -27.99 40.89
CA ARG A 156 12.03 -28.33 39.45
C ARG A 156 11.07 -27.50 38.62
N ARG A 157 9.81 -27.37 39.06
CA ARG A 157 8.81 -26.54 38.36
C ARG A 157 9.20 -25.05 38.36
N TYR A 158 9.77 -24.57 39.45
CA TYR A 158 10.27 -23.20 39.53
C TYR A 158 11.43 -22.97 38.54
N CYS A 159 12.42 -23.86 38.48
CA CYS A 159 13.52 -23.78 37.52
C CYS A 159 13.03 -23.82 36.06
N GLU A 160 12.07 -24.70 35.74
CA GLU A 160 11.45 -24.75 34.41
C GLU A 160 10.71 -23.45 34.07
N SER A 161 9.95 -22.91 35.02
CA SER A 161 9.22 -21.65 34.87
C SER A 161 10.17 -20.45 34.72
N SER A 162 11.23 -20.38 35.51
CA SER A 162 12.28 -19.37 35.44
C SER A 162 12.97 -19.42 34.07
N ARG A 163 13.39 -20.60 33.60
CA ARG A 163 13.96 -20.76 32.26
C ARG A 163 12.99 -20.36 31.15
N LYS A 164 11.70 -20.68 31.28
CA LYS A 164 10.67 -20.26 30.32
C LYS A 164 10.51 -18.74 30.30
N SER A 165 10.49 -18.10 31.47
CA SER A 165 10.43 -16.64 31.60
C SER A 165 11.66 -15.96 30.97
N GLU A 166 12.86 -16.49 31.18
CA GLU A 166 14.10 -15.99 30.57
C GLU A 166 14.08 -16.12 29.04
N LEU A 167 13.64 -17.26 28.51
CA LEU A 167 13.49 -17.45 27.06
C LEU A 167 12.44 -16.50 26.47
N GLN A 168 11.34 -16.24 27.18
CA GLN A 168 10.33 -15.27 26.76
C GLN A 168 10.87 -13.83 26.75
N LYS A 169 11.70 -13.45 27.73
CA LYS A 169 12.39 -12.15 27.74
C LYS A 169 13.36 -12.02 26.57
N SER A 170 14.19 -13.04 26.31
CA SER A 170 15.12 -13.03 25.17
C SER A 170 14.40 -12.96 23.82
N LEU A 171 13.28 -13.67 23.66
CA LEU A 171 12.45 -13.56 22.45
C LEU A 171 11.91 -12.15 22.25
N LEU A 172 11.45 -11.50 23.33
CA LEU A 172 10.95 -10.12 23.28
C LEU A 172 12.06 -9.14 22.87
N GLU A 173 13.27 -9.29 23.41
CA GLU A 173 14.43 -8.47 23.02
C GLU A 173 14.77 -8.62 21.53
N VAL A 174 14.74 -9.85 20.99
CA VAL A 174 14.98 -10.10 19.57
C VAL A 174 13.89 -9.45 18.71
N LEU A 175 12.61 -9.63 19.06
CA LEU A 175 11.50 -9.02 18.32
C LEU A 175 11.54 -7.49 18.36
N GLU A 176 11.91 -6.89 19.50
CA GLU A 176 12.06 -5.43 19.58
C GLU A 176 13.25 -4.95 18.74
N SER A 177 14.36 -5.69 18.70
CA SER A 177 15.49 -5.38 17.84
C SER A 177 15.12 -5.45 16.34
N GLU A 178 14.37 -6.47 15.92
CA GLU A 178 13.88 -6.62 14.56
C GLU A 178 12.92 -5.48 14.20
N ARG A 179 11.99 -5.14 15.11
CA ARG A 179 11.08 -4.00 14.95
C ARG A 179 11.84 -2.70 14.72
N ILE A 180 12.89 -2.41 15.50
CA ILE A 180 13.71 -1.21 15.35
C ILE A 180 14.41 -1.19 13.98
N VAL A 181 14.98 -2.33 13.54
CA VAL A 181 15.62 -2.45 12.21
C VAL A 181 14.61 -2.18 11.10
N LEU A 182 13.43 -2.78 11.15
CA LEU A 182 12.37 -2.59 10.15
C LEU A 182 11.84 -1.15 10.11
N LEU A 183 11.74 -0.48 11.27
CA LEU A 183 11.36 0.93 11.33
C LEU A 183 12.42 1.83 10.66
N ASN A 184 13.70 1.54 10.89
CA ASN A 184 14.79 2.28 10.26
C ASN A 184 14.85 2.04 8.74
N GLU A 185 14.65 0.80 8.29
CA GLU A 185 14.58 0.48 6.86
C GLU A 185 13.39 1.16 6.19
N ASN A 186 12.21 1.15 6.82
CA ASN A 186 11.03 1.87 6.32
C ASN A 186 11.27 3.38 6.20
N ALA A 187 11.95 4.00 7.18
CA ALA A 187 12.32 5.41 7.11
C ALA A 187 13.26 5.68 5.92
N SER A 188 14.30 4.85 5.74
CA SER A 188 15.23 4.93 4.61
C SER A 188 14.52 4.76 3.26
N LEU A 189 13.63 3.78 3.13
CA LEU A 189 12.82 3.56 1.93
C LEU A 189 11.89 4.76 1.67
N SER A 190 11.28 5.34 2.70
CA SER A 190 10.45 6.54 2.57
C SER A 190 11.25 7.72 2.00
N TYR A 191 12.47 7.97 2.51
CA TYR A 191 13.36 8.98 1.94
C TYR A 191 13.68 8.72 0.48
N ARG A 192 14.04 7.48 0.12
CA ARG A 192 14.36 7.11 -1.26
C ARG A 192 13.17 7.26 -2.20
N VAL A 193 11.97 6.88 -1.76
CA VAL A 193 10.73 7.07 -2.54
C VAL A 193 10.47 8.55 -2.74
N ASN A 194 10.60 9.38 -1.70
CA ASN A 194 10.42 10.83 -1.82
C ASN A 194 11.43 11.46 -2.79
N THR A 195 12.70 11.05 -2.77
CA THR A 195 13.71 11.50 -3.74
C THR A 195 13.32 11.12 -5.18
N LEU A 196 12.94 9.86 -5.41
CA LEU A 196 12.52 9.39 -6.74
C LEU A 196 11.24 10.09 -7.23
N VAL A 197 10.32 10.43 -6.32
CA VAL A 197 9.09 11.17 -6.67
C VAL A 197 9.42 12.59 -7.14
N GLU A 198 10.32 13.31 -6.45
CA GLU A 198 10.74 14.65 -6.88
C GLU A 198 11.55 14.59 -8.20
N GLU A 199 12.46 13.62 -8.37
CA GLU A 199 13.16 13.41 -9.64
C GLU A 199 12.18 13.13 -10.80
N ASN A 200 11.16 12.28 -10.59
CA ASN A 200 10.14 12.00 -11.62
C ASN A 200 9.33 13.25 -11.98
N LYS A 201 9.04 14.11 -11.01
CA LYS A 201 8.33 15.38 -11.22
C LYS A 201 9.18 16.36 -12.04
N GLU A 202 10.49 16.43 -11.78
CA GLU A 202 11.43 17.20 -12.59
C GLU A 202 11.50 16.67 -14.02
N LEU A 203 11.68 15.36 -14.20
CA LEU A 203 11.70 14.71 -15.52
C LEU A 203 10.38 14.88 -16.29
N ALA A 204 9.24 14.85 -15.60
CA ALA A 204 7.94 15.13 -16.22
C ALA A 204 7.86 16.57 -16.75
N SER A 205 8.38 17.54 -15.99
CA SER A 205 8.44 18.94 -16.41
C SER A 205 9.40 19.16 -17.59
N GLU A 206 10.55 18.48 -17.59
CA GLU A 206 11.53 18.52 -18.66
C GLU A 206 10.97 17.89 -19.95
N SER A 207 10.29 16.74 -19.84
CA SER A 207 9.63 16.07 -20.96
C SER A 207 8.59 16.98 -21.64
N VAL A 208 7.77 17.68 -20.86
CA VAL A 208 6.80 18.65 -21.40
C VAL A 208 7.52 19.82 -22.08
N PHE A 209 8.61 20.32 -21.52
CA PHE A 209 9.41 21.39 -22.11
C PHE A 209 10.03 20.97 -23.45
N ILE A 210 10.67 19.80 -23.51
CA ILE A 210 11.27 19.25 -24.73
C ILE A 210 10.19 19.05 -25.80
N LYS A 211 9.01 18.50 -25.43
CA LYS A 211 7.88 18.35 -26.35
C LYS A 211 7.43 19.68 -26.94
N ARG A 212 7.38 20.75 -26.12
CA ARG A 212 7.06 22.12 -26.59
C ARG A 212 8.11 22.62 -27.57
N LYS A 213 9.41 22.47 -27.26
CA LYS A 213 10.52 22.91 -28.12
C LYS A 213 10.59 22.14 -29.43
N ALA A 214 10.37 20.82 -29.40
CA ALA A 214 10.25 20.01 -30.60
C ALA A 214 9.08 20.48 -31.48
N GLY A 215 7.94 20.85 -30.86
CA GLY A 215 6.79 21.42 -31.55
C GLY A 215 7.07 22.79 -32.20
N GLU A 216 7.81 23.68 -31.51
CA GLU A 216 8.26 24.97 -32.07
C GLU A 216 9.19 24.75 -33.27
N LEU A 217 10.17 23.86 -33.14
CA LEU A 217 11.11 23.53 -34.22
C LEU A 217 10.38 22.94 -35.44
N ALA A 218 9.42 22.03 -35.22
CA ALA A 218 8.61 21.47 -36.29
C ALA A 218 7.83 22.56 -37.06
N LYS A 219 7.28 23.57 -36.37
CA LYS A 219 6.63 24.72 -36.99
C LYS A 219 7.61 25.57 -37.82
N CYS A 220 8.82 25.81 -37.31
CA CYS A 220 9.88 26.52 -38.05
C CYS A 220 10.26 25.79 -39.35
N VAL A 221 10.45 24.46 -39.28
CA VAL A 221 10.79 23.64 -40.46
C VAL A 221 9.68 23.67 -41.50
N LEU A 222 8.40 23.65 -41.09
CA LEU A 222 7.27 23.77 -42.03
C LEU A 222 7.24 25.14 -42.72
N LYS A 223 7.48 26.23 -41.98
CA LYS A 223 7.58 27.58 -42.57
C LYS A 223 8.70 27.67 -43.60
N MET A 224 9.90 27.16 -43.27
CA MET A 224 11.04 27.16 -44.21
C MET A 224 10.75 26.40 -45.51
N ARG A 225 10.00 25.29 -45.44
CA ARG A 225 9.58 24.55 -46.64
C ARG A 225 8.61 25.35 -47.50
N GLU A 226 7.66 26.05 -46.88
CA GLU A 226 6.74 26.91 -47.61
C GLU A 226 7.47 28.11 -48.22
N ASP A 227 8.36 28.76 -47.48
CA ASP A 227 9.18 29.88 -47.98
C ASP A 227 10.04 29.43 -49.17
N HIS A 228 10.63 28.24 -49.11
CA HIS A 228 11.39 27.67 -50.23
C HIS A 228 10.50 27.42 -51.46
N ARG A 229 9.27 26.92 -51.25
CA ARG A 229 8.30 26.70 -52.32
C ARG A 229 7.88 28.02 -52.97
N VAL A 230 7.58 29.03 -52.15
CA VAL A 230 7.24 30.38 -52.60
C VAL A 230 8.38 31.00 -53.40
N TYR A 231 9.62 30.86 -52.92
CA TYR A 231 10.82 31.31 -53.63
C TYR A 231 10.97 30.65 -55.02
N LEU A 232 10.79 29.33 -55.11
CA LEU A 232 10.86 28.61 -56.40
C LEU A 232 9.75 29.04 -57.37
N LEU A 233 8.54 29.29 -56.87
CA LEU A 233 7.43 29.80 -57.67
C LEU A 233 7.70 31.23 -58.15
N HIS A 234 8.25 32.09 -57.29
CA HIS A 234 8.64 33.45 -57.67
C HIS A 234 9.66 33.43 -58.81
N ARG A 235 10.70 32.59 -58.71
CA ARG A 235 11.69 32.42 -59.76
C ARG A 235 11.09 31.93 -61.08
N LYS A 236 10.10 31.02 -61.01
CA LYS A 236 9.40 30.53 -62.20
C LYS A 236 8.55 31.62 -62.87
N ILE A 237 7.93 32.50 -62.07
CA ILE A 237 7.17 33.65 -62.58
C ILE A 237 8.11 34.62 -63.30
N GLU A 238 9.26 34.95 -62.72
CA GLU A 238 10.29 35.78 -63.36
C GLU A 238 10.73 35.21 -64.72
N ASP A 239 11.06 33.92 -64.77
CA ASP A 239 11.46 33.23 -66.00
C ASP A 239 10.35 33.25 -67.06
N LEU A 240 9.08 33.12 -66.65
CA LEU A 240 7.93 33.19 -67.56
C LEU A 240 7.69 34.61 -68.05
N GLN A 241 7.83 35.62 -67.20
CA GLN A 241 7.72 37.04 -67.58
C GLN A 241 8.81 37.41 -68.59
N ALA A 242 10.05 36.96 -68.39
CA ALA A 242 11.13 37.16 -69.35
C ALA A 242 10.83 36.50 -70.70
N GLN A 243 10.25 35.30 -70.70
CA GLN A 243 9.81 34.62 -71.93
C GLN A 243 8.67 35.36 -72.63
N ILE A 244 7.68 35.86 -71.88
CA ILE A 244 6.58 36.67 -72.42
C ILE A 244 7.13 37.93 -73.06
N HIS A 245 8.00 38.69 -72.38
CA HIS A 245 8.63 39.88 -72.95
C HIS A 245 9.46 39.57 -74.20
N GLY A 246 10.20 38.45 -74.22
CA GLY A 246 10.93 38.00 -75.40
C GLY A 246 10.02 37.61 -76.57
N LEU A 247 8.83 37.07 -76.28
CA LEU A 247 7.80 36.77 -77.29
C LEU A 247 7.13 38.04 -77.80
N GLU A 248 6.74 38.96 -76.91
CA GLU A 248 6.16 40.25 -77.26
C GLU A 248 7.09 41.06 -78.17
N LYS A 249 8.38 41.11 -77.84
CA LYS A 249 9.40 41.79 -78.65
C LYS A 249 9.48 41.19 -80.06
N ARG A 250 9.59 39.86 -80.18
CA ARG A 250 9.64 39.18 -81.48
C ARG A 250 8.34 39.34 -82.27
N ASN A 251 7.20 39.34 -81.58
CA ASN A 251 5.89 39.54 -82.21
C ASN A 251 5.78 40.97 -82.78
N LYS A 252 6.23 41.98 -82.01
CA LYS A 252 6.31 43.37 -82.48
C LYS A 252 7.20 43.53 -83.71
N GLU A 253 8.40 42.93 -83.69
CA GLU A 253 9.31 42.90 -84.85
C GLU A 253 8.68 42.21 -86.08
N TYR A 254 7.87 41.17 -85.86
CA TYR A 254 7.14 40.50 -86.93
C TYR A 254 6.07 41.40 -87.57
N TYR A 255 5.27 42.09 -86.76
CA TYR A 255 4.27 43.05 -87.25
C TYR A 255 4.91 44.23 -87.99
N GLU A 256 6.02 44.78 -87.50
CA GLU A 256 6.76 45.85 -88.20
C GLU A 256 7.27 45.40 -89.58
N LYS A 257 7.73 44.15 -89.71
CA LYS A 257 8.12 43.57 -91.01
C LYS A 257 6.94 43.38 -91.96
N LEU A 258 5.78 42.97 -91.42
CA LEU A 258 4.56 42.80 -92.22
C LEU A 258 4.13 44.15 -92.80
N LEU A 259 4.07 45.20 -91.97
CA LEU A 259 3.76 46.57 -92.39
C LEU A 259 4.73 47.11 -93.45
N ARG A 260 6.02 46.75 -93.39
CA ARG A 260 6.98 47.17 -94.42
C ARG A 260 6.80 46.45 -95.77
N ARG A 261 6.27 45.23 -95.81
CA ARG A 261 5.94 44.55 -97.08
C ARG A 261 4.72 45.18 -97.74
N ASP A 262 3.69 45.50 -96.97
CA ASP A 262 2.46 46.09 -97.51
C ASP A 262 2.72 47.48 -98.12
N VAL A 263 3.69 48.24 -97.60
CA VAL A 263 4.09 49.54 -98.17
C VAL A 263 4.96 49.40 -99.43
N GLN A 264 5.54 48.22 -99.70
CA GLN A 264 6.41 48.00 -100.86
C GLN A 264 5.69 47.29 -102.03
N GLU A 265 4.46 46.80 -101.85
CA GLU A 265 3.67 46.13 -102.90
C GLU A 265 2.55 46.98 -103.54
N ASP A 266 2.47 48.29 -103.25
CA ASP A 266 1.40 49.16 -103.79
C ASP A 266 1.62 49.70 -105.21
N VAL A 267 2.39 48.99 -106.05
CA VAL A 267 2.48 49.22 -107.50
C VAL A 267 2.28 47.90 -108.25
N GLY A 268 1.00 47.51 -108.36
CA GLY A 268 0.54 46.73 -109.50
C GLY A 268 0.08 45.32 -109.19
N LYS A 269 -1.22 45.13 -109.46
CA LYS A 269 -1.90 43.90 -109.88
C LYS A 269 -2.52 43.05 -108.77
N LYS A 270 -3.84 43.21 -108.71
CA LYS A 270 -4.87 42.16 -108.65
C LYS A 270 -4.81 41.23 -107.44
N GLY A 271 -5.81 41.44 -106.59
CA GLY A 271 -6.18 40.63 -105.45
C GLY A 271 -5.98 39.12 -105.65
N VAL A 272 -5.27 38.55 -104.70
CA VAL A 272 -5.35 37.15 -104.33
C VAL A 272 -5.62 37.15 -102.84
N ALA A 273 -6.83 36.72 -102.47
CA ALA A 273 -7.20 36.47 -101.09
C ALA A 273 -6.26 35.41 -100.51
N LEU A 274 -5.40 35.79 -99.58
CA LEU A 274 -4.56 34.85 -98.84
C LEU A 274 -5.38 34.29 -97.68
N GLU A 275 -6.19 33.27 -98.00
CA GLU A 275 -6.82 32.38 -97.03
C GLU A 275 -5.73 31.55 -96.36
N VAL A 276 -5.17 32.05 -95.25
CA VAL A 276 -4.26 31.26 -94.41
C VAL A 276 -5.12 30.30 -93.58
N CYS A 277 -5.47 29.17 -94.18
CA CYS A 277 -5.90 27.99 -93.42
C CYS A 277 -4.73 27.53 -92.54
N VAL A 278 -4.76 27.90 -91.26
CA VAL A 278 -3.95 27.22 -90.24
C VAL A 278 -4.54 25.83 -90.06
N GLN A 279 -4.00 24.87 -90.80
CA GLN A 279 -4.18 23.45 -90.51
C GLN A 279 -3.61 23.19 -89.11
N LEU A 280 -4.52 22.98 -88.16
CA LEU A 280 -4.25 22.50 -86.80
C LEU A 280 -3.83 21.03 -86.89
N ASP A 281 -2.63 20.80 -87.44
CA ASP A 281 -2.08 19.47 -87.65
C ASP A 281 -1.52 18.91 -86.34
N LYS A 282 -2.44 18.30 -85.58
CA LYS A 282 -2.28 17.11 -84.74
C LYS A 282 -0.83 16.64 -84.57
N HIS A 283 -0.07 17.27 -83.67
CA HIS A 283 1.20 16.73 -83.21
C HIS A 283 1.22 16.55 -81.69
N LYS A 284 0.91 15.30 -81.32
CA LYS A 284 1.57 14.49 -80.28
C LYS A 284 1.62 15.07 -78.85
N ARG A 285 0.64 14.62 -78.06
CA ARG A 285 0.76 14.10 -76.69
C ARG A 285 2.05 14.50 -75.94
N PHE A 286 2.01 15.59 -75.19
CA PHE A 286 2.89 15.77 -74.03
C PHE A 286 2.26 15.04 -72.84
N LYS A 287 2.59 13.76 -72.72
CA LYS A 287 2.31 12.96 -71.53
C LYS A 287 3.25 13.46 -70.43
N TRP A 288 2.71 14.15 -69.42
CA TRP A 288 3.43 14.36 -68.17
C TRP A 288 3.77 12.98 -67.62
N LYS A 289 5.06 12.64 -67.70
CA LYS A 289 5.60 11.39 -67.18
C LYS A 289 5.99 11.70 -65.74
N ASP A 290 5.11 11.34 -64.81
CA ASP A 290 5.50 11.15 -63.42
C ASP A 290 6.75 10.28 -63.40
N GLY A 291 7.76 10.77 -62.69
CA GLY A 291 9.08 10.17 -62.58
C GLY A 291 9.01 8.81 -61.88
N ASN A 292 8.61 7.78 -62.62
CA ASN A 292 8.89 6.40 -62.27
C ASN A 292 10.33 6.10 -62.74
N THR A 293 11.25 6.25 -61.80
CA THR A 293 12.61 5.69 -61.85
C THR A 293 12.52 4.17 -62.03
N SER A 294 12.86 3.69 -63.22
CA SER A 294 13.31 2.32 -63.45
C SER A 294 14.78 2.34 -63.81
N GLY A 295 15.58 1.52 -63.14
CA GLY A 295 16.95 1.21 -63.59
C GLY A 295 18.04 1.29 -62.54
N LYS A 296 18.01 0.41 -61.53
CA LYS A 296 19.13 -0.50 -61.26
C LYS A 296 18.74 -1.52 -60.18
N LYS A 297 18.83 -2.79 -60.59
CA LYS A 297 18.76 -3.96 -59.74
C LYS A 297 19.81 -3.85 -58.63
N PHE A 298 19.38 -3.80 -57.38
CA PHE A 298 20.19 -4.27 -56.26
C PHE A 298 19.29 -5.06 -55.32
N HIS A 299 19.57 -6.36 -55.22
CA HIS A 299 19.01 -7.23 -54.20
C HIS A 299 19.49 -6.74 -52.83
N GLY A 300 18.59 -6.22 -52.02
CA GLY A 300 18.87 -5.76 -50.67
C GLY A 300 17.60 -5.87 -49.83
N LYS A 301 17.69 -6.65 -48.76
CA LYS A 301 16.60 -7.10 -47.87
C LYS A 301 15.65 -5.96 -47.48
N LYS A 302 14.35 -6.27 -47.59
CA LYS A 302 13.20 -5.43 -47.18
C LYS A 302 13.34 -5.05 -45.69
N SER A 303 13.74 -3.81 -45.43
CA SER A 303 13.64 -3.20 -44.10
C SER A 303 12.23 -2.61 -43.95
N PRO A 304 11.43 -3.04 -42.96
CA PRO A 304 10.06 -2.58 -42.80
C PRO A 304 10.03 -1.15 -42.23
N SER A 305 9.09 -0.37 -42.75
CA SER A 305 8.94 1.06 -42.53
C SER A 305 8.89 1.48 -41.05
N LEU A 306 9.80 2.39 -40.67
CA LEU A 306 9.76 3.16 -39.41
C LEU A 306 8.41 3.87 -39.19
N TRP A 307 7.69 4.18 -40.27
CA TRP A 307 6.36 4.80 -40.23
C TRP A 307 5.23 3.88 -39.74
N LYS A 308 5.40 2.54 -39.78
CA LYS A 308 4.44 1.61 -39.16
C LYS A 308 4.69 1.39 -37.66
N LYS A 309 5.91 1.66 -37.15
CA LYS A 309 6.22 1.58 -35.71
C LYS A 309 5.79 2.84 -34.94
N LEU A 310 5.81 4.01 -35.58
CA LEU A 310 5.39 5.27 -34.95
C LEU A 310 3.88 5.42 -34.75
N LYS A 311 3.05 4.68 -35.50
CA LYS A 311 1.58 4.65 -35.31
C LYS A 311 1.11 3.65 -34.24
N ASN A 312 1.99 2.80 -33.73
CA ASN A 312 1.68 1.83 -32.67
C ASN A 312 2.16 2.30 -31.28
N MET A 313 2.53 3.58 -31.14
CA MET A 313 3.00 4.19 -29.89
C MET A 313 1.95 5.07 -29.19
N ASP A 314 0.67 4.90 -29.52
CA ASP A 314 -0.46 5.51 -28.79
C ASP A 314 -0.84 4.72 -27.51
N LEU A 315 0.09 3.94 -26.95
CA LEU A 315 -0.11 3.12 -25.75
C LEU A 315 0.56 3.72 -24.49
N LEU A 316 0.59 5.05 -24.37
CA LEU A 316 1.07 5.77 -23.18
C LEU A 316 0.07 6.84 -22.70
N LEU A 317 -1.24 6.51 -22.75
CA LEU A 317 -2.27 7.16 -21.95
C LEU A 317 -2.64 6.24 -20.78
N CYS A 318 -1.76 6.14 -19.80
CA CYS A 318 -2.08 5.68 -18.45
C CYS A 318 -1.76 6.85 -17.50
N GLY A 319 -2.77 7.44 -16.88
CA GLY A 319 -2.57 8.50 -15.88
C GLY A 319 -3.70 9.53 -15.79
N ALA A 320 -4.95 9.10 -15.79
CA ALA A 320 -6.08 9.92 -15.37
C ALA A 320 -6.92 9.12 -14.38
N ASN A 321 -6.56 9.20 -13.09
CA ASN A 321 -7.45 8.84 -12.00
C ASN A 321 -8.27 10.09 -11.63
N PRO A 322 -9.61 10.05 -11.71
CA PRO A 322 -10.47 11.01 -11.05
C PRO A 322 -11.04 10.35 -9.79
N THR A 323 -10.39 10.53 -8.64
CA THR A 323 -10.98 10.20 -7.34
C THR A 323 -10.49 11.18 -6.28
N CYS A 324 -11.19 12.32 -6.22
CA CYS A 324 -11.29 13.22 -5.07
C CYS A 324 -12.65 13.93 -5.14
N ALA A 325 -13.65 13.33 -4.48
CA ALA A 325 -14.82 13.93 -3.83
C ALA A 325 -15.80 12.81 -3.45
#